data_AF-D3B376-F1
#
_entry.id   AF-D3B376-F1
#
_cell.length_a   1.000
_cell.length_b   1.000
_cell.length_c   1.000
_cell.angle_alpha   90.00
_cell.angle_beta   90.00
_cell.angle_gamma   90.00
#
_symmetry.space_group_name_H-M   'P 1'
#
loop_
_entity.id
_entity.type
_entity.pdbx_description
1 polymer ?
#
loop_
_entity_poly.entity_id
_entity_poly.type
_entity_poly.pdbx_seq_one_letter_code
_entity_poly.pdbx_strand_id
1 'polypeptide(L)'
;MYKYIVFAFLALISVSYSAPYIVPGTYVWQNQGQCLYPTQVTLTNTNGVVNSFSTATGNPFLVNVTVNSDGTFNGQGALYNQPGWKFYAYTVVTGKIIDGYTLYINYLQRSYPYFGGNTLYYIQTSCSMNERLSANIDTSSLMMMMGGEQ
;
A
#
# COMPACT_ATOMS: atom_id res chain seq x y z
N MET A 1 6.59 29.62 -39.40
CA MET A 1 5.65 29.38 -38.28
C MET A 1 5.41 27.90 -37.97
N TYR A 2 5.49 26.98 -38.94
CA TYR A 2 5.31 25.53 -38.74
C TYR A 2 6.32 24.86 -37.78
N LYS A 3 7.56 25.38 -37.68
CA LYS A 3 8.61 24.82 -36.81
C LYS A 3 8.27 24.85 -35.32
N TYR A 4 7.48 25.83 -34.87
CA TYR A 4 7.11 25.97 -33.46
C TYR A 4 5.91 25.09 -33.07
N ILE A 5 5.06 24.73 -34.03
CA ILE A 5 3.89 23.85 -33.82
C ILE A 5 4.35 22.40 -33.56
N VAL A 6 5.40 21.95 -34.25
CA VAL A 6 5.98 20.61 -34.05
C VAL A 6 6.60 20.46 -32.66
N PHE A 7 7.29 21.49 -32.16
CA PHE A 7 7.85 21.48 -30.81
C PHE A 7 6.77 21.49 -29.72
N ALA A 8 5.66 22.22 -29.92
CA ALA A 8 4.53 22.21 -29.00
C ALA A 8 3.84 20.83 -28.92
N PHE A 9 3.72 20.12 -30.05
CA PHE A 9 3.15 18.77 -30.09
C PHE A 9 4.06 17.72 -29.41
N LEU A 10 5.38 17.80 -29.59
CA LEU A 10 6.33 16.91 -28.90
C LEU A 10 6.36 17.13 -27.39
N ALA A 11 6.21 18.38 -26.92
CA ALA A 11 6.10 18.68 -25.49
C ALA A 11 4.77 18.20 -24.86
N LEU A 12 3.69 18.17 -25.64
CA LEU A 12 2.38 17.67 -25.20
C LEU A 12 2.32 16.12 -25.11
N ILE A 13 3.13 15.40 -25.89
CA ILE A 13 3.19 13.93 -25.84
C ILE A 13 4.12 13.43 -24.70
N SER A 14 5.05 14.26 -24.23
CA SER A 14 6.00 13.87 -23.18
C SER A 14 5.41 13.81 -21.76
N VAL A 15 4.15 14.18 -21.55
CA VAL A 15 3.49 14.03 -20.25
C VAL A 15 2.65 12.75 -20.22
N SER A 16 3.27 11.64 -20.64
CA SER A 16 2.74 10.32 -20.33
C SER A 16 3.02 10.08 -18.84
N TYR A 17 2.11 10.52 -17.97
CA TYR A 17 2.13 10.17 -16.56
C TYR A 17 2.05 8.64 -16.46
N SER A 18 3.19 7.98 -16.26
CA SER A 18 3.17 6.58 -15.86
C SER A 18 2.45 6.51 -14.52
N ALA A 19 1.35 5.76 -14.46
CA ALA A 19 0.69 5.49 -13.20
C ALA A 19 1.73 4.95 -12.21
N PRO A 20 1.75 5.44 -10.95
CA PRO A 20 2.65 4.91 -9.95
C PRO A 20 2.44 3.40 -9.84
N TYR A 21 3.54 2.65 -9.93
CA TYR A 21 3.54 1.20 -9.94
C TYR A 21 4.28 0.69 -8.71
N ILE A 22 3.74 -0.37 -8.11
CA ILE A 22 4.39 -1.09 -7.02
C ILE A 22 5.14 -2.29 -7.59
N VAL A 23 6.37 -2.51 -7.16
CA VAL A 23 7.21 -3.64 -7.59
C VAL A 23 6.74 -4.93 -6.90
N PRO A 24 6.40 -6.01 -7.63
CA PRO A 24 6.13 -7.30 -7.01
C PRO A 24 7.34 -7.83 -6.23
N GLY A 25 7.12 -8.46 -5.08
CA GLY A 25 8.23 -8.96 -4.26
C GLY A 25 7.82 -9.34 -2.85
N THR A 26 8.79 -9.60 -1.98
CA THR A 26 8.54 -9.86 -0.55
C THR A 26 8.57 -8.55 0.23
N TYR A 27 7.49 -8.29 0.94
CA TYR A 27 7.28 -7.12 1.76
C TYR A 27 7.12 -7.53 3.22
N VAL A 28 7.51 -6.63 4.09
CA VAL A 28 7.28 -6.75 5.52
C VAL A 28 5.98 -6.03 5.86
N TRP A 29 5.01 -6.76 6.41
CA TRP A 29 3.73 -6.27 6.91
C TRP A 29 3.89 -5.77 8.35
N GLN A 30 3.83 -4.45 8.57
CA GLN A 30 4.05 -3.86 9.89
C GLN A 30 2.99 -2.84 10.29
N ASN A 31 2.71 -2.78 11.59
CA ASN A 31 1.89 -1.73 12.18
C ASN A 31 2.74 -0.51 12.60
N GLN A 32 3.87 -0.70 13.30
CA GLN A 32 4.67 0.43 13.82
C GLN A 32 6.17 0.08 14.04
N GLY A 33 6.91 -0.22 12.97
CA GLY A 33 8.38 -0.17 12.98
C GLY A 33 9.13 -1.25 13.78
N GLN A 34 8.53 -2.41 14.05
CA GLN A 34 9.21 -3.49 14.77
C GLN A 34 9.57 -4.66 13.85
N CYS A 35 10.86 -4.78 13.53
CA CYS A 35 11.46 -5.91 12.81
C CYS A 35 11.75 -7.14 13.69
N LEU A 36 11.28 -7.18 14.95
CA LEU A 36 11.55 -8.29 15.87
C LEU A 36 10.85 -9.59 15.43
N TYR A 37 9.61 -9.49 14.94
CA TYR A 37 8.83 -10.62 14.42
C TYR A 37 8.11 -10.19 13.14
N PRO A 38 8.83 -9.95 12.03
CA PRO A 38 8.25 -9.40 10.83
C PRO A 38 7.32 -10.43 10.19
N THR A 39 6.08 -10.05 9.94
CA THR A 39 5.21 -10.85 9.07
C THR A 39 5.61 -10.56 7.64
N GLN A 40 6.17 -11.55 6.95
CA GLN A 40 6.52 -11.42 5.55
C GLN A 40 5.34 -11.85 4.67
N VAL A 41 5.08 -11.03 3.65
CA VAL A 41 4.03 -11.22 2.67
C VAL A 41 4.61 -11.00 1.27
N THR A 42 4.32 -11.90 0.36
CA THR A 42 4.61 -11.71 -1.06
C THR A 42 3.51 -10.86 -1.66
N LEU A 43 3.91 -9.75 -2.28
CA LEU A 43 3.02 -8.85 -2.99
C LEU A 43 3.14 -9.11 -4.49
N THR A 44 1.98 -9.23 -5.14
CA THR A 44 1.87 -9.37 -6.59
C THR A 44 1.04 -8.23 -7.14
N ASN A 45 1.44 -7.70 -8.29
CA ASN A 45 0.66 -6.72 -9.03
C ASN A 45 0.43 -7.25 -10.45
N THR A 46 -0.81 -7.52 -10.81
CA THR A 46 -1.20 -7.98 -12.15
C THR A 46 -2.27 -7.05 -12.69
N ASN A 47 -1.98 -6.37 -13.80
CA ASN A 47 -2.91 -5.44 -14.47
C ASN A 47 -3.50 -4.37 -13.53
N GLY A 48 -2.69 -3.82 -12.60
CA GLY A 48 -3.14 -2.79 -11.65
C GLY A 48 -3.91 -3.35 -10.44
N VAL A 49 -3.99 -4.68 -10.30
CA VAL A 49 -4.57 -5.35 -9.14
C VAL A 49 -3.46 -5.89 -8.24
N VAL A 50 -3.41 -5.37 -7.03
CA VAL A 50 -2.48 -5.74 -5.97
C VAL A 50 -3.11 -6.81 -5.08
N ASN A 51 -2.36 -7.86 -4.81
CA ASN A 51 -2.67 -8.88 -3.82
C ASN A 51 -1.45 -9.11 -2.94
N SER A 52 -1.66 -9.57 -1.71
CA SER A 52 -0.56 -9.99 -0.85
C SER A 52 -0.88 -11.26 -0.08
N PHE A 53 0.13 -12.09 0.13
CA PHE A 53 -0.01 -13.42 0.69
C PHE A 53 1.22 -13.82 1.51
N SER A 54 1.05 -14.35 2.71
CA SER A 54 2.15 -14.90 3.49
C SER A 54 2.35 -16.38 3.16
N THR A 55 3.51 -16.71 2.58
CA THR A 55 3.90 -18.10 2.31
C THR A 55 4.16 -18.90 3.59
N ALA A 56 4.51 -18.23 4.70
CA ALA A 56 4.74 -18.88 5.98
C ALA A 56 3.44 -19.38 6.64
N THR A 57 2.33 -18.65 6.46
CA THR A 57 1.05 -18.99 7.10
C THR A 57 -0.03 -19.46 6.11
N GLY A 58 0.21 -19.34 4.81
CA GLY A 58 -0.77 -19.68 3.78
C GLY A 58 -1.94 -18.70 3.69
N ASN A 59 -1.79 -17.49 4.23
CA ASN A 59 -2.89 -16.53 4.40
C ASN A 59 -2.79 -15.35 3.44
N PRO A 60 -3.88 -14.96 2.74
CA PRO A 60 -3.95 -13.68 2.03
C PRO A 60 -4.06 -12.51 3.03
N PHE A 61 -3.58 -11.33 2.66
CA PHE A 61 -3.72 -10.12 3.48
C PHE A 61 -4.43 -9.02 2.70
N LEU A 62 -3.96 -8.72 1.50
CA LEU A 62 -4.65 -7.87 0.54
C LEU A 62 -5.25 -8.73 -0.56
N VAL A 63 -6.52 -8.48 -0.85
CA VAL A 63 -7.30 -9.20 -1.85
C VAL A 63 -7.94 -8.19 -2.79
N ASN A 64 -7.63 -8.33 -4.07
CA ASN A 64 -8.19 -7.57 -5.18
C ASN A 64 -8.15 -6.05 -4.95
N VAL A 65 -6.97 -5.54 -4.60
CA VAL A 65 -6.76 -4.11 -4.38
C VAL A 65 -6.49 -3.42 -5.71
N THR A 66 -7.39 -2.56 -6.16
CA THR A 66 -7.25 -1.83 -7.42
C THR A 66 -6.49 -0.55 -7.19
N VAL A 67 -5.42 -0.34 -7.97
CA VAL A 67 -4.59 0.87 -7.93
C VAL A 67 -5.10 1.87 -8.98
N ASN A 68 -5.39 3.08 -8.53
CA ASN A 68 -5.77 4.20 -9.38
C ASN A 68 -4.53 4.88 -10.00
N SER A 69 -4.73 5.67 -11.04
CA SER A 69 -3.65 6.39 -11.73
C SER A 69 -2.92 7.43 -10.87
N ASP A 70 -3.50 7.85 -9.74
CA ASP A 70 -2.89 8.75 -8.76
C ASP A 70 -2.13 8.00 -7.64
N GLY A 71 -2.07 6.67 -7.70
CA GLY A 71 -1.41 5.80 -6.74
C GLY A 71 -2.20 5.54 -5.47
N THR A 72 -3.41 6.08 -5.35
CA THR A 72 -4.36 5.62 -4.33
C THR A 72 -4.89 4.24 -4.71
N PHE A 73 -5.36 3.48 -3.73
CA PHE A 73 -5.99 2.20 -4.00
C PHE A 73 -7.08 1.87 -3.00
N ASN A 74 -7.97 0.97 -3.42
CA ASN A 74 -9.03 0.42 -2.60
C ASN A 74 -9.27 -1.06 -2.92
N GLY A 75 -9.73 -1.81 -1.93
CA GLY A 75 -10.03 -3.23 -2.11
C GLY A 75 -10.40 -3.90 -0.80
N GLN A 76 -10.04 -5.16 -0.65
CA GLN A 76 -10.33 -5.95 0.54
C GLN A 76 -9.07 -6.32 1.31
N GLY A 77 -9.16 -6.26 2.64
CA GLY A 77 -8.17 -6.75 3.58
C GLY A 77 -8.73 -7.91 4.37
N ALA A 78 -8.00 -9.02 4.43
CA ALA A 78 -8.38 -10.17 5.25
C ALA A 78 -8.08 -9.90 6.72
N LEU A 79 -9.01 -10.27 7.60
CA LEU A 79 -8.90 -10.10 9.04
C LEU A 79 -8.76 -11.45 9.73
N TYR A 80 -7.84 -11.48 10.70
CA TYR A 80 -7.42 -12.69 11.40
C TYR A 80 -7.42 -12.49 12.91
N ASN A 81 -7.90 -13.49 13.64
CA ASN A 81 -7.76 -13.54 15.09
C ASN A 81 -6.40 -14.16 15.46
N GLN A 82 -5.71 -13.54 16.40
CA GLN A 82 -4.50 -14.08 17.03
C GLN A 82 -4.80 -14.59 18.45
N PRO A 83 -4.09 -15.63 18.94
CA PRO A 83 -3.09 -16.44 18.22
C PRO A 83 -3.75 -17.44 17.25
N GLY A 84 -3.02 -17.85 16.21
CA GLY A 84 -3.45 -18.91 15.28
C GLY A 84 -3.94 -18.46 13.91
N TRP A 85 -3.92 -17.16 13.61
CA TRP A 85 -4.24 -16.61 12.29
C TRP A 85 -5.55 -17.17 11.71
N LYS A 86 -6.59 -17.24 12.54
CA LYS A 86 -7.90 -17.73 12.11
C LYS A 86 -8.64 -16.62 11.37
N PHE A 87 -8.87 -16.81 10.08
CA PHE A 87 -9.67 -15.90 9.27
C PHE A 87 -11.06 -15.73 9.89
N TYR A 88 -11.54 -14.49 9.99
CA TYR A 88 -12.89 -14.22 10.51
C TYR A 88 -13.71 -13.23 9.68
N ALA A 89 -13.10 -12.38 8.85
CA ALA A 89 -13.82 -11.48 7.97
C ALA A 89 -12.91 -10.83 6.93
N TYR A 90 -13.54 -10.14 5.98
CA TYR A 90 -12.90 -9.08 5.21
C TYR A 90 -13.30 -7.69 5.74
N THR A 91 -12.41 -6.72 5.58
CA THR A 91 -12.74 -5.29 5.67
C THR A 91 -12.34 -4.58 4.40
N VAL A 92 -12.86 -3.36 4.22
CA VAL A 92 -12.41 -2.48 3.15
C VAL A 92 -11.03 -1.95 3.53
N VAL A 93 -10.11 -1.97 2.57
CA VAL A 93 -8.83 -1.28 2.69
C VAL A 93 -8.79 -0.10 1.73
N THR A 94 -8.23 1.00 2.18
CA THR A 94 -7.80 2.11 1.34
C THR A 94 -6.31 2.33 1.54
N GLY A 95 -5.64 2.97 0.60
CA GLY A 95 -4.22 3.22 0.76
C GLY A 95 -3.61 4.02 -0.35
N LYS A 96 -2.28 4.12 -0.31
CA LYS A 96 -1.49 4.85 -1.30
C LYS A 96 -0.13 4.20 -1.49
N ILE A 97 0.32 4.16 -2.74
CA ILE A 97 1.70 3.89 -3.11
C ILE A 97 2.51 5.15 -2.76
N ILE A 98 3.39 5.04 -1.77
CA ILE A 98 4.30 6.13 -1.39
C ILE A 98 5.44 6.21 -2.41
N ASP A 99 6.00 5.05 -2.73
CA ASP A 99 7.02 4.85 -3.76
C ASP A 99 6.92 3.41 -4.31
N GLY A 100 7.79 3.02 -5.25
CA GLY A 100 7.78 1.69 -5.88
C GLY A 100 8.05 0.50 -4.95
N TYR A 101 8.37 0.75 -3.67
CA TYR A 101 8.79 -0.22 -2.66
C TYR A 101 8.02 -0.08 -1.33
N THR A 102 7.13 0.90 -1.22
CA THR A 102 6.45 1.27 0.03
C THR A 102 4.96 1.54 -0.21
N LEU A 103 4.11 0.85 0.54
CA LEU A 103 2.66 1.06 0.55
C LEU A 103 2.18 1.44 1.94
N TYR A 104 1.27 2.40 1.98
CA TYR A 104 0.45 2.74 3.13
C TYR A 104 -0.94 2.13 2.97
N ILE A 105 -1.44 1.43 3.99
CA ILE A 105 -2.74 0.75 3.96
C ILE A 105 -3.54 1.03 5.22
N ASN A 106 -4.72 1.60 5.05
CA ASN A 106 -5.71 1.77 6.10
C ASN A 106 -6.79 0.69 5.98
N TYR A 107 -6.87 -0.19 6.98
CA TYR A 107 -7.95 -1.14 7.18
C TYR A 107 -9.08 -0.41 7.89
N LEU A 108 -10.21 -0.23 7.21
CA LEU A 108 -11.32 0.54 7.75
C LEU A 108 -11.95 -0.19 8.94
N GLN A 109 -12.38 0.60 9.92
CA GLN A 109 -13.16 0.09 11.05
C GLN A 109 -14.49 -0.51 10.58
N ARG A 110 -14.95 -1.55 11.27
CA ARG A 110 -16.26 -2.18 11.05
C ARG A 110 -16.92 -2.53 12.37
N SER A 111 -18.23 -2.42 12.41
CA SER A 111 -19.03 -2.73 13.61
C SER A 111 -19.44 -4.21 13.70
N TYR A 112 -19.48 -4.94 12.58
CA TYR A 112 -19.87 -6.35 12.55
C TYR A 112 -19.19 -7.17 11.43
N PRO A 113 -18.36 -8.18 11.76
CA PRO A 113 -17.75 -8.39 13.08
C PRO A 113 -16.93 -7.16 13.47
N TYR A 114 -16.85 -6.87 14.77
CA TYR A 114 -16.15 -5.68 15.24
C TYR A 114 -14.66 -5.75 14.89
N PHE A 115 -14.17 -4.67 14.28
CA PHE A 115 -12.76 -4.45 14.00
C PHE A 115 -12.50 -2.95 14.13
N GLY A 116 -11.62 -2.56 15.05
CA GLY A 116 -11.37 -1.15 15.40
C GLY A 116 -10.68 -0.31 14.33
N GLY A 117 -10.38 -0.90 13.17
CA GLY A 117 -9.55 -0.28 12.15
C GLY A 117 -8.06 -0.41 12.48
N ASN A 118 -7.22 -0.34 11.46
CA ASN A 118 -5.78 -0.32 11.66
C ASN A 118 -5.05 0.26 10.46
N THR A 119 -3.93 0.93 10.69
CA THR A 119 -3.08 1.43 9.61
C THR A 119 -1.78 0.66 9.59
N LEU A 120 -1.40 0.16 8.43
CA LEU A 120 -0.29 -0.76 8.23
C LEU A 120 0.56 -0.31 7.05
N TYR A 121 1.85 -0.58 7.15
CA TYR A 121 2.84 -0.31 6.10
C TYR A 121 3.35 -1.63 5.53
N TYR A 122 3.51 -1.65 4.21
CA TYR A 122 4.20 -2.71 3.50
C TYR A 122 5.47 -2.11 2.94
N ILE A 123 6.61 -2.68 3.31
CA ILE A 123 7.91 -2.14 2.89
C ILE A 123 8.76 -3.28 2.33
N GLN A 124 9.28 -3.11 1.12
CA GLN A 124 10.18 -4.07 0.46
C GLN A 124 11.60 -3.93 1.04
N THR A 125 11.80 -4.31 2.29
CA THR A 125 13.15 -4.37 2.91
C THR A 125 13.40 -5.74 3.51
N SER A 126 14.67 -6.07 3.70
CA SER A 126 15.06 -7.14 4.62
C SER A 126 15.10 -6.55 6.03
N CYS A 127 14.15 -6.95 6.87
CA CYS A 127 14.18 -6.60 8.29
C CYS A 127 15.39 -7.28 8.96
N SER A 128 16.37 -6.49 9.39
CA SER A 128 17.40 -6.92 10.33
C SER A 128 16.86 -6.77 11.76
N MET A 129 17.09 -7.76 12.64
CA MET A 129 16.49 -7.84 13.99
C MET A 129 16.81 -6.65 14.92
N ASN A 130 17.70 -5.74 14.52
CA ASN A 130 18.12 -4.57 15.31
C ASN A 130 17.69 -3.22 14.71
N GLU A 131 17.03 -3.21 13.55
CA GLU A 131 16.61 -1.97 12.91
C GLU A 131 15.14 -1.68 13.28
N ARG A 132 14.95 -0.62 14.06
CA ARG A 132 13.67 0.09 13.99
C ARG A 132 13.67 0.73 12.62
N LEU A 133 12.77 0.31 11.72
CA LEU A 133 12.51 1.09 10.52
C LEU A 133 11.98 2.43 11.02
N SER A 134 12.87 3.42 11.08
CA SER A 134 12.50 4.81 11.19
C SER A 134 11.86 5.14 9.86
N ALA A 135 10.57 4.84 9.77
CA ALA A 135 9.69 5.36 8.75
C ALA A 135 9.76 6.88 8.88
N ASN A 136 10.74 7.48 8.21
CA ASN A 136 10.78 8.90 7.85
C ASN A 136 9.72 9.12 6.77
N ILE A 137 8.52 8.59 7.01
CA ILE A 137 7.32 8.85 6.24
C ILE A 137 6.91 10.20 6.75
N ASP A 138 7.38 11.22 6.04
CA ASP A 138 7.19 12.62 6.35
C ASP A 138 5.68 12.90 6.48
N THR A 139 5.18 12.84 7.71
CA THR A 139 3.76 12.99 8.05
C THR A 139 3.23 14.38 7.71
N SER A 140 4.12 15.33 7.36
CA SER A 140 3.76 16.64 6.84
C SER A 140 2.95 16.55 5.55
N SER A 141 3.21 15.55 4.70
CA SER A 141 2.42 15.30 3.48
C SER A 141 1.03 14.69 3.76
N LEU A 142 0.83 13.99 4.89
CA LEU A 142 -0.47 13.49 5.33
C LEU A 142 -1.31 14.59 6.01
N MET A 143 -0.70 15.49 6.77
CA MET A 143 -1.41 16.56 7.48
C MET A 143 -1.92 17.66 6.54
N MET A 144 -1.29 17.88 5.37
CA MET A 144 -1.80 18.83 4.37
C MET A 144 -3.03 18.29 3.59
N MET A 145 -3.34 17.00 3.67
CA MET A 145 -4.47 16.40 2.94
C MET A 145 -5.75 16.21 3.81
N MET A 146 -5.70 16.51 5.12
CA MET A 146 -6.88 16.49 6.00
C MET A 146 -7.35 17.88 6.46
N GLY A 147 -6.74 18.97 5.96
CA GLY A 147 -7.05 20.35 6.33
C GLY A 147 -7.90 21.12 5.31
N GLY A 148 -8.72 20.42 4.53
CA GLY A 148 -9.52 20.99 3.43
C GLY A 148 -11.01 21.13 3.73
N GLU A 149 -11.42 21.29 4.99
CA GLU A 149 -12.79 21.70 5.34
C GLU A 149 -12.74 22.63 6.55
N GLN A 150 -12.62 23.93 6.30
CA GLN A 150 -13.39 25.01 6.97
C GLN A 150 -13.63 26.14 5.98
#